data_AF-A0AA36GNF0-F1
#
_entry.id   AF-A0AA36GNF0-F1
#
_cell.length_a   1.000
_cell.length_b   1.000
_cell.length_c   1.000
_cell.angle_alpha   90.00
_cell.angle_beta   90.00
_cell.angle_gamma   90.00
#
_symmetry.space_group_name_H-M   'P 1'
#
loop_
_entity.id
_entity.type
_entity.pdbx_description
1 polymer ?
#
loop_
_entity_poly.entity_id
_entity_poly.type
_entity_poly.pdbx_seq_one_letter_code
_entity_poly.pdbx_strand_id
1 'polypeptide(L)'
;MTIQVWVWLRGDFLLESFLPLEFTLIKTPSAREVPEETESPGRRTAIEGAHALLDVCQARNWDRLGVAQWTEIVDEIGLDNALSEAVFRNASGDESFATLHVLALHMLLVGLEYFSYETDEAINTRGDIVTAMVHEQMEDFVFVLYRCATGLPRASLTKEKLRVFGPHMKKFLSMVDILFEGMTENDEDGDSHDDIIKVSTIAGKLWLKNGEISIRKFISNMRQCLVQDPFQIDDISVNTPSCSPRKVTSLAGARRKVTVSGWERFQLLSKPVYKDVHLRILSNKTQSSMFIVPWRCRSIIVDNVKFCPAMVLGPTHGSVILREVHNTAVSVACKQLYLWNCSSVTVFLHSFHPPIVRLCSDIRFAPYNVSYEGIEEEMMAAGLRCYQYKTPKHAVVLDDSETSILPATEFYIQPVPIVNNECDIKLLLKKLCPTYRKEWENALQLLRSDNGDAPDLPIKKTDLFYLKGKISPEL
;
A
#
# COMPACT_ATOMS: atom_id res chain seq x y z
N MET A 1 -6.85 40.37 -1.79
CA MET A 1 -6.93 39.02 -1.19
C MET A 1 -7.50 37.99 -2.16
N THR A 2 -6.62 37.36 -2.94
CA THR A 2 -6.92 36.14 -3.70
C THR A 2 -6.22 35.02 -2.95
N ILE A 3 -6.98 34.13 -2.30
CA ILE A 3 -6.40 32.97 -1.61
C ILE A 3 -6.46 31.80 -2.59
N GLN A 4 -5.32 31.26 -2.96
CA GLN A 4 -5.25 30.06 -3.79
C GLN A 4 -5.38 28.82 -2.89
N VAL A 5 -6.05 27.80 -3.39
CA VAL A 5 -6.39 26.59 -2.63
C VAL A 5 -6.15 25.36 -3.49
N TRP A 6 -5.41 24.42 -2.94
CA TRP A 6 -5.19 23.10 -3.54
C TRP A 6 -5.59 22.02 -2.55
N VAL A 7 -6.26 20.98 -3.03
CA VAL A 7 -6.71 19.82 -2.25
C VAL A 7 -6.36 18.55 -3.01
N TRP A 8 -5.93 17.52 -2.30
CA TRP A 8 -5.60 16.22 -2.89
C TRP A 8 -5.87 15.09 -1.90
N LEU A 9 -5.82 13.85 -2.40
CA LEU A 9 -6.00 12.65 -1.59
C LEU A 9 -4.78 12.40 -0.69
N ARG A 10 -5.03 12.03 0.57
CA ARG A 10 -3.96 11.70 1.52
C ARG A 10 -3.27 10.41 1.11
N GLY A 11 -2.02 10.55 0.66
CA GLY A 11 -1.20 9.43 0.21
C GLY A 11 -1.04 8.28 1.21
N ASP A 12 -0.96 8.58 2.51
CA ASP A 12 -0.87 7.55 3.57
C ASP A 12 -2.14 6.67 3.59
N PHE A 13 -3.33 7.28 3.52
CA PHE A 13 -4.61 6.56 3.52
C PHE A 13 -4.81 5.76 2.24
N LEU A 14 -4.41 6.30 1.08
CA LEU A 14 -4.45 5.57 -0.20
C LEU A 14 -3.56 4.33 -0.20
N LEU A 15 -2.40 4.39 0.46
CA LEU A 15 -1.47 3.26 0.56
C LEU A 15 -1.95 2.19 1.55
N GLU A 16 -2.60 2.59 2.64
CA GLU A 16 -3.24 1.66 3.59
C GLU A 16 -4.47 0.99 2.97
N SER A 17 -5.25 1.76 2.20
CA SER A 17 -6.42 1.29 1.47
C SER A 17 -6.10 0.66 0.12
N PHE A 18 -4.80 0.55 -0.22
CA PHE A 18 -4.39 0.04 -1.52
C PHE A 18 -4.96 -1.35 -1.71
N LEU A 19 -5.51 -1.61 -2.89
CA LEU A 19 -5.81 -2.94 -3.34
C LEU A 19 -5.17 -3.08 -4.73
N PRO A 20 -4.75 -4.29 -5.13
CA PRO A 20 -4.20 -4.52 -6.46
C PRO A 20 -5.34 -4.50 -7.48
N LEU A 21 -5.99 -3.35 -7.62
CA LEU A 21 -7.17 -3.13 -8.45
C LEU A 21 -6.76 -3.10 -9.93
N GLU A 22 -7.48 -3.83 -10.76
CA GLU A 22 -7.32 -3.82 -12.21
C GLU A 22 -8.25 -2.78 -12.82
N PHE A 23 -7.69 -1.82 -13.56
CA PHE A 23 -8.50 -0.82 -14.26
C PHE A 23 -8.77 -1.31 -15.68
N THR A 24 -10.05 -1.47 -16.03
CA THR A 24 -10.45 -1.85 -17.38
C THR A 24 -10.33 -0.66 -18.33
N LEU A 25 -9.52 -0.82 -19.38
CA LEU A 25 -9.40 0.14 -20.49
C LEU A 25 -10.48 -0.13 -21.53
N ILE A 26 -11.28 0.88 -21.85
CA ILE A 26 -12.09 0.86 -23.08
C ILE A 26 -11.19 1.39 -24.20
N LYS A 27 -10.74 0.52 -25.10
CA LYS A 27 -10.13 0.98 -26.36
C LYS A 27 -11.25 1.53 -27.24
N THR A 28 -11.13 2.78 -27.68
CA THR A 28 -12.02 3.36 -28.68
C THR A 28 -12.05 2.42 -29.91
N PRO A 29 -13.20 1.85 -30.27
CA PRO A 29 -13.30 1.07 -31.49
C PRO A 29 -13.06 2.02 -32.67
N SER A 30 -12.28 1.59 -33.67
CA SER A 30 -12.37 2.24 -34.99
C SER A 30 -13.85 2.15 -35.41
N ALA A 31 -14.45 3.25 -35.84
CA ALA A 31 -15.87 3.38 -36.10
C ALA A 31 -16.45 2.23 -36.95
N ARG A 32 -16.94 1.19 -36.28
CA ARG A 32 -17.84 0.09 -36.68
C ARG A 32 -17.52 -1.13 -35.82
N GLU A 33 -18.20 -1.23 -34.69
CA GLU A 33 -18.75 -2.46 -34.10
C GLU A 33 -19.21 -2.11 -32.69
N VAL A 34 -20.51 -1.86 -32.55
CA VAL A 34 -21.23 -1.94 -31.28
C VAL A 34 -22.01 -3.25 -31.35
N PRO A 35 -21.90 -4.07 -30.30
CA PRO A 35 -23.12 -4.53 -29.65
C PRO A 35 -23.20 -3.94 -28.25
N GLU A 36 -24.28 -3.20 -28.00
CA GLU A 36 -24.85 -3.06 -26.66
C GLU A 36 -25.21 -4.47 -26.15
N GLU A 37 -25.19 -4.63 -24.83
CA GLU A 37 -25.57 -5.84 -24.06
C GLU A 37 -24.45 -6.84 -23.74
N THR A 38 -23.76 -6.59 -22.61
CA THR A 38 -23.79 -7.50 -21.44
C THR A 38 -23.40 -6.69 -20.19
N GLU A 39 -24.32 -5.90 -19.63
CA GLU A 39 -24.24 -5.64 -18.19
C GLU A 39 -24.51 -6.98 -17.49
N SER A 40 -23.47 -7.58 -16.93
CA SER A 40 -23.63 -8.77 -16.09
C SER A 40 -24.55 -8.41 -14.91
N PRO A 41 -25.72 -9.05 -14.77
CA PRO A 41 -26.65 -8.74 -13.69
C PRO A 41 -26.10 -9.39 -12.41
N GLY A 42 -25.50 -8.61 -11.50
CA GLY A 42 -25.20 -9.18 -10.17
C GLY A 42 -24.19 -8.48 -9.25
N ARG A 43 -23.29 -7.60 -9.72
CA ARG A 43 -22.39 -6.87 -8.81
C ARG A 43 -22.85 -5.43 -8.65
N ARG A 44 -23.43 -5.11 -7.48
CA ARG A 44 -23.59 -3.72 -7.06
C ARG A 44 -22.23 -3.03 -7.15
N THR A 45 -22.16 -1.83 -7.70
CA THR A 45 -20.89 -1.08 -7.70
C THR A 45 -20.44 -0.87 -6.26
N ALA A 46 -19.15 -0.74 -5.96
CA ALA A 46 -18.76 -0.61 -4.55
C ALA A 46 -19.27 0.70 -3.90
N ILE A 47 -19.64 1.72 -4.71
CA ILE A 47 -20.40 2.90 -4.25
C ILE A 47 -21.80 2.50 -3.77
N GLU A 48 -22.51 1.67 -4.53
CA GLU A 48 -23.78 1.10 -4.09
C GLU A 48 -23.61 0.22 -2.87
N GLY A 49 -22.52 -0.56 -2.81
CA GLY A 49 -22.12 -1.32 -1.64
C GLY A 49 -21.92 -0.43 -0.42
N ALA A 50 -21.22 0.71 -0.55
CA ALA A 50 -21.01 1.64 0.55
C ALA A 50 -22.33 2.25 1.04
N HIS A 51 -23.25 2.57 0.12
CA HIS A 51 -24.59 3.01 0.50
C HIS A 51 -25.43 1.91 1.16
N ALA A 52 -25.35 0.67 0.68
CA ALA A 52 -26.03 -0.48 1.26
C ALA A 52 -25.49 -0.79 2.67
N LEU A 53 -24.16 -0.71 2.87
CA LEU A 53 -23.52 -0.82 4.18
C LEU A 53 -24.12 0.19 5.16
N LEU A 54 -24.26 1.45 4.73
CA LEU A 54 -24.86 2.50 5.55
C LEU A 54 -26.33 2.21 5.85
N ASP A 55 -27.11 1.75 4.87
CA ASP A 55 -28.53 1.42 5.06
C ASP A 55 -28.71 0.33 6.13
N VAL A 56 -27.95 -0.78 6.01
CA VAL A 56 -28.00 -1.90 6.95
C VAL A 56 -27.53 -1.48 8.35
N CYS A 57 -26.40 -0.79 8.45
CA CYS A 57 -25.85 -0.39 9.75
C CYS A 57 -26.69 0.67 10.44
N GLN A 58 -27.26 1.64 9.70
CA GLN A 58 -28.16 2.64 10.26
C GLN A 58 -29.46 2.00 10.77
N ALA A 59 -30.03 1.03 10.04
CA ALA A 59 -31.22 0.30 10.48
C ALA A 59 -30.98 -0.51 11.77
N ARG A 60 -29.76 -1.04 11.93
CA ARG A 60 -29.34 -1.83 13.11
C ARG A 60 -28.70 -1.00 14.23
N ASN A 61 -28.57 0.32 14.04
CA ASN A 61 -27.87 1.24 14.94
C ASN A 61 -26.43 0.80 15.27
N TRP A 62 -25.70 0.33 14.25
CA TRP A 62 -24.29 -0.08 14.36
C TRP A 62 -23.38 1.06 13.90
N ASP A 63 -22.49 1.52 14.77
CA ASP A 63 -21.42 2.49 14.43
C ASP A 63 -20.03 1.84 14.32
N ARG A 64 -19.91 0.61 14.83
CA ARG A 64 -18.72 -0.23 14.89
C ARG A 64 -19.12 -1.66 14.59
N LEU A 65 -18.31 -2.32 13.77
CA LEU A 65 -18.53 -3.69 13.36
C LEU A 65 -17.32 -4.52 13.74
N GLY A 66 -17.55 -5.60 14.50
CA GLY A 66 -16.59 -6.69 14.63
C GLY A 66 -16.69 -7.67 13.46
N VAL A 67 -15.77 -8.63 13.40
CA VAL A 67 -15.73 -9.65 12.34
C VAL A 67 -17.06 -10.39 12.17
N ALA A 68 -17.74 -10.73 13.28
CA ALA A 68 -19.03 -11.44 13.22
C ALA A 68 -20.14 -10.60 12.56
N GLN A 69 -20.27 -9.33 12.96
CA GLN A 69 -21.25 -8.41 12.38
C GLN A 69 -20.93 -8.10 10.92
N TRP A 70 -19.65 -7.95 10.58
CA TRP A 70 -19.23 -7.76 9.20
C TRP A 70 -19.62 -8.96 8.34
N THR A 71 -19.27 -10.17 8.77
CA THR A 71 -19.59 -11.43 8.07
C THR A 71 -21.09 -11.59 7.83
N GLU A 72 -21.93 -11.17 8.78
CA GLU A 72 -23.39 -11.25 8.66
C GLU A 72 -23.94 -10.41 7.50
N ILE A 73 -23.29 -9.28 7.17
CA ILE A 73 -23.81 -8.31 6.20
C ILE A 73 -23.08 -8.35 4.84
N VAL A 74 -21.98 -9.10 4.71
CA VAL A 74 -21.17 -9.18 3.47
C VAL A 74 -22.03 -9.56 2.26
N ASP A 75 -22.88 -10.56 2.44
CA ASP A 75 -23.76 -11.04 1.37
C ASP A 75 -24.84 -9.99 1.02
N GLU A 76 -25.35 -9.26 2.01
CA GLU A 76 -26.36 -8.20 1.81
C GLU A 76 -25.77 -6.99 1.04
N ILE A 77 -24.49 -6.69 1.23
CA ILE A 77 -23.79 -5.60 0.53
C ILE A 77 -23.20 -6.02 -0.82
N GLY A 78 -23.12 -7.32 -1.10
CA GLY A 78 -22.71 -7.87 -2.40
C GLY A 78 -21.19 -7.84 -2.65
N LEU A 79 -20.37 -7.93 -1.60
CA LEU A 79 -18.92 -8.06 -1.74
C LEU A 79 -18.52 -9.54 -1.86
N ASP A 80 -17.49 -9.84 -2.67
CA ASP A 80 -16.87 -11.16 -2.63
C ASP A 80 -16.10 -11.36 -1.31
N ASN A 81 -15.87 -12.62 -0.94
CA ASN A 81 -15.25 -12.97 0.34
C ASN A 81 -13.83 -12.41 0.52
N ALA A 82 -13.01 -12.41 -0.53
CA ALA A 82 -11.62 -11.99 -0.44
C ALA A 82 -11.52 -10.45 -0.38
N LEU A 83 -12.30 -9.76 -1.20
CA LEU A 83 -12.42 -8.31 -1.18
C LEU A 83 -13.01 -7.82 0.13
N SER A 84 -14.02 -8.53 0.65
CA SER A 84 -14.64 -8.27 1.95
C SER A 84 -13.63 -8.40 3.09
N GLU A 85 -12.81 -9.46 3.09
CA GLU A 85 -11.74 -9.63 4.08
C GLU A 85 -10.72 -8.48 4.00
N ALA A 86 -10.30 -8.11 2.78
CA ALA A 86 -9.34 -7.03 2.58
C ALA A 86 -9.88 -5.67 3.07
N VAL A 87 -11.13 -5.34 2.72
CA VAL A 87 -11.80 -4.11 3.16
C VAL A 87 -11.89 -4.03 4.68
N PHE A 88 -12.35 -5.10 5.33
CA PHE A 88 -12.50 -5.10 6.79
C PHE A 88 -11.16 -4.95 7.50
N ARG A 89 -10.12 -5.66 7.04
CA ARG A 89 -8.78 -5.59 7.63
C ARG A 89 -8.16 -4.20 7.50
N ASN A 90 -8.26 -3.60 6.31
CA ASN A 90 -7.75 -2.25 6.08
C ASN A 90 -8.50 -1.24 6.97
N ALA A 91 -9.80 -1.44 7.17
CA ALA A 91 -10.63 -0.57 8.00
C ALA A 91 -10.45 -0.76 9.52
N SER A 92 -10.12 -1.97 9.98
CA SER A 92 -9.90 -2.27 11.40
C SER A 92 -8.50 -1.89 11.86
N GLY A 93 -7.51 -1.91 10.96
CA GLY A 93 -6.11 -1.69 11.33
C GLY A 93 -5.66 -2.68 12.40
N ASP A 94 -5.04 -2.17 13.47
CA ASP A 94 -4.57 -2.99 14.60
C ASP A 94 -5.69 -3.34 15.61
N GLU A 95 -6.92 -2.85 15.38
CA GLU A 95 -8.07 -3.06 16.26
C GLU A 95 -8.90 -4.31 15.89
N SER A 96 -9.75 -4.75 16.82
CA SER A 96 -10.68 -5.88 16.60
C SER A 96 -12.01 -5.49 15.95
N PHE A 97 -12.23 -4.20 15.73
CA PHE A 97 -13.44 -3.65 15.16
C PHE A 97 -13.10 -2.54 14.17
N ALA A 98 -13.93 -2.39 13.14
CA ALA A 98 -13.87 -1.28 12.20
C ALA A 98 -15.04 -0.32 12.43
N THR A 99 -14.80 0.98 12.32
CA THR A 99 -15.90 1.96 12.44
C THR A 99 -16.64 2.08 11.10
N LEU A 100 -17.95 2.34 11.17
CA LEU A 100 -18.81 2.42 9.98
C LEU A 100 -18.30 3.39 8.92
N HIS A 101 -17.80 4.56 9.35
CA HIS A 101 -17.31 5.56 8.42
C HIS A 101 -15.99 5.14 7.75
N VAL A 102 -15.07 4.51 8.47
CA VAL A 102 -13.83 4.00 7.88
C VAL A 102 -14.13 2.84 6.91
N LEU A 103 -15.03 1.92 7.26
CA LEU A 103 -15.50 0.88 6.34
C LEU A 103 -16.09 1.46 5.06
N ALA A 104 -16.98 2.45 5.19
CA ALA A 104 -17.58 3.11 4.03
C ALA A 104 -16.54 3.82 3.16
N LEU A 105 -15.49 4.39 3.75
CA LEU A 105 -14.36 4.98 3.01
C LEU A 105 -13.55 3.94 2.24
N HIS A 106 -13.22 2.80 2.84
CA HIS A 106 -12.54 1.72 2.11
C HIS A 106 -13.42 1.14 0.99
N MET A 107 -14.74 1.02 1.22
CA MET A 107 -15.67 0.59 0.18
C MET A 107 -15.75 1.58 -1.00
N LEU A 108 -15.71 2.88 -0.75
CA LEU A 108 -15.62 3.89 -1.82
C LEU A 108 -14.36 3.70 -2.67
N LEU A 109 -13.21 3.46 -2.03
CA LEU A 109 -11.94 3.27 -2.73
C LEU A 109 -11.90 1.97 -3.54
N VAL A 110 -12.54 0.90 -3.04
CA VAL A 110 -12.79 -0.31 -3.84
C VAL A 110 -13.62 0.00 -5.07
N GLY A 111 -14.56 0.94 -4.97
CA GLY A 111 -15.42 1.35 -6.08
C GLY A 111 -14.67 1.95 -7.26
N LEU A 112 -13.47 2.48 -7.01
CA LEU A 112 -12.58 2.95 -8.05
C LEU A 112 -12.15 1.79 -8.98
N GLU A 113 -12.10 0.54 -8.52
CA GLU A 113 -11.77 -0.61 -9.39
C GLU A 113 -12.73 -0.77 -10.58
N TYR A 114 -14.02 -0.56 -10.30
CA TYR A 114 -15.09 -0.78 -11.27
C TYR A 114 -15.30 0.41 -12.19
N PHE A 115 -14.47 1.45 -12.06
CA PHE A 115 -14.58 2.63 -12.88
C PHE A 115 -13.83 2.42 -14.20
N SER A 116 -14.59 2.41 -15.29
CA SER A 116 -14.07 2.49 -16.65
C SER A 116 -13.89 3.95 -17.05
N TYR A 117 -12.76 4.27 -17.67
CA TYR A 117 -12.53 5.60 -18.24
C TYR A 117 -12.09 5.49 -19.70
N GLU A 118 -12.52 6.46 -20.51
CA GLU A 118 -12.04 6.62 -21.87
C GLU A 118 -10.71 7.40 -21.82
N THR A 119 -9.63 6.82 -22.33
CA THR A 119 -8.33 7.50 -22.40
C THR A 119 -8.37 8.57 -23.49
N ASP A 120 -8.36 9.84 -23.10
CA ASP A 120 -7.79 10.89 -23.95
C ASP A 120 -6.26 10.73 -23.98
N GLU A 121 -5.61 11.02 -25.12
CA GLU A 121 -4.13 10.93 -25.29
C GLU A 121 -3.33 11.75 -24.25
N ALA A 122 -4.00 12.62 -23.47
CA ALA A 122 -3.42 13.45 -22.41
C ALA A 122 -3.23 12.74 -21.05
N ILE A 123 -3.95 11.64 -20.76
CA ILE A 123 -3.84 10.92 -19.48
C ILE A 123 -2.68 9.92 -19.57
N ASN A 124 -1.52 10.29 -19.03
CA ASN A 124 -0.29 9.51 -19.15
C ASN A 124 0.12 8.74 -17.87
N THR A 125 -0.50 9.01 -16.71
CA THR A 125 -0.09 8.42 -15.42
C THR A 125 -1.24 7.83 -14.59
N ARG A 126 -0.95 6.89 -13.67
CA ARG A 126 -1.92 6.35 -12.70
C ARG A 126 -2.42 7.44 -11.75
N GLY A 127 -1.56 8.41 -11.41
CA GLY A 127 -1.94 9.56 -10.60
C GLY A 127 -3.05 10.39 -11.27
N ASP A 128 -2.92 10.63 -12.57
CA ASP A 128 -3.94 11.32 -13.37
C ASP A 128 -5.25 10.54 -13.38
N ILE A 129 -5.18 9.22 -13.58
CA ILE A 129 -6.34 8.33 -13.58
C ILE A 129 -7.06 8.41 -12.23
N VAL A 130 -6.37 8.17 -11.11
CA VAL A 130 -6.99 8.20 -9.76
C VAL A 130 -7.59 9.57 -9.45
N THR A 131 -6.91 10.65 -9.84
CA THR A 131 -7.42 12.02 -9.63
C THR A 131 -8.68 12.27 -10.46
N ALA A 132 -8.70 11.87 -11.73
CA ALA A 132 -9.87 11.98 -12.61
C ALA A 132 -11.06 11.17 -12.07
N MET A 133 -10.83 9.93 -11.64
CA MET A 133 -11.86 9.07 -11.06
C MET A 133 -12.49 9.70 -9.81
N VAL A 134 -11.66 10.21 -8.89
CA VAL A 134 -12.15 10.87 -7.67
C VAL A 134 -12.84 12.19 -8.00
N HIS A 135 -12.40 12.90 -9.03
CA HIS A 135 -13.07 14.11 -9.50
C HIS A 135 -14.50 13.79 -10.01
N GLU A 136 -14.64 12.74 -10.82
CA GLU A 136 -15.91 12.28 -11.35
C GLU A 136 -16.83 11.76 -10.25
N GLN A 137 -16.33 10.89 -9.37
CA GLN A 137 -17.07 10.29 -8.25
C GLN A 137 -17.14 11.18 -6.99
N MET A 138 -16.69 12.44 -7.06
CA MET A 138 -16.64 13.36 -5.90
C MET A 138 -17.98 13.47 -5.18
N GLU A 139 -19.08 13.46 -5.93
CA GLU A 139 -20.43 13.54 -5.38
C GLU A 139 -20.76 12.32 -4.50
N ASP A 140 -20.43 11.10 -4.95
CA ASP A 140 -20.66 9.86 -4.20
C ASP A 140 -19.83 9.81 -2.93
N PHE A 141 -18.55 10.20 -3.01
CA PHE A 141 -17.67 10.29 -1.85
C PHE A 141 -18.26 11.23 -0.79
N VAL A 142 -18.64 12.44 -1.21
CA VAL A 142 -19.20 13.44 -0.31
C VAL A 142 -20.56 13.02 0.25
N PHE A 143 -21.40 12.34 -0.54
CA PHE A 143 -22.69 11.85 -0.08
C PHE A 143 -22.59 10.72 0.93
N VAL A 144 -21.70 9.75 0.72
CA VAL A 144 -21.42 8.71 1.73
C VAL A 144 -20.94 9.36 3.03
N LEU A 145 -20.00 10.30 2.97
CA LEU A 145 -19.54 11.05 4.14
C LEU A 145 -20.66 11.85 4.82
N TYR A 146 -21.51 12.51 4.04
CA TYR A 146 -22.64 13.26 4.55
C TYR A 146 -23.64 12.36 5.28
N ARG A 147 -23.93 11.18 4.72
CA ARG A 147 -24.77 10.15 5.36
C ARG A 147 -24.15 9.62 6.65
N CYS A 148 -22.84 9.32 6.66
CA CYS A 148 -22.11 8.93 7.87
C CYS A 148 -22.21 10.00 8.98
N ALA A 149 -22.20 11.28 8.60
CA ALA A 149 -22.25 12.40 9.53
C ALA A 149 -23.65 12.64 10.10
N THR A 150 -24.68 12.51 9.26
CA THR A 150 -26.06 12.93 9.58
C THR A 150 -27.02 11.80 9.92
N GLY A 151 -26.71 10.57 9.51
CA GLY A 151 -27.64 9.44 9.59
C GLY A 151 -28.77 9.50 8.56
N LEU A 152 -28.68 10.38 7.55
CA LEU A 152 -29.75 10.53 6.57
C LEU A 152 -29.86 9.31 5.63
N PRO A 153 -31.09 8.89 5.29
CA PRO A 153 -31.32 7.84 4.29
C PRO A 153 -30.89 8.27 2.89
N ARG A 154 -30.47 7.32 2.04
CA ARG A 154 -30.05 7.56 0.65
C ARG A 154 -31.08 8.36 -0.15
N ALA A 155 -32.36 8.05 0.00
CA ALA A 155 -33.46 8.74 -0.70
C ALA A 155 -33.55 10.26 -0.40
N SER A 156 -32.96 10.73 0.70
CA SER A 156 -32.95 12.16 1.03
C SER A 156 -31.86 12.95 0.31
N LEU A 157 -30.91 12.29 -0.38
CA LEU A 157 -29.80 12.95 -1.05
C LEU A 157 -30.21 13.75 -2.30
N THR A 158 -31.36 13.44 -2.88
CA THR A 158 -31.91 14.14 -4.06
C THR A 158 -32.45 15.55 -3.74
N LYS A 159 -32.53 15.93 -2.46
CA LYS A 159 -33.03 17.25 -2.05
C LYS A 159 -32.02 18.34 -2.41
N GLU A 160 -32.45 19.36 -3.16
CA GLU A 160 -31.57 20.43 -3.66
C GLU A 160 -30.87 21.27 -2.58
N LYS A 161 -31.31 21.21 -1.32
CA LYS A 161 -30.82 22.04 -0.21
C LYS A 161 -30.22 21.21 0.93
N LEU A 162 -29.37 20.25 0.63
CA LEU A 162 -28.56 19.59 1.65
C LEU A 162 -27.59 20.58 2.29
N ARG A 163 -27.74 20.78 3.60
CA ARG A 163 -26.85 21.60 4.41
C ARG A 163 -26.35 20.80 5.58
N VAL A 164 -25.15 21.17 6.05
CA VAL A 164 -24.55 20.60 7.24
C VAL A 164 -24.11 21.74 8.15
N PHE A 165 -24.31 21.58 9.47
CA PHE A 165 -23.99 22.56 10.50
C PHE A 165 -23.75 21.86 11.85
N GLY A 166 -23.22 22.59 12.82
CA GLY A 166 -23.11 22.11 14.21
C GLY A 166 -22.28 20.83 14.36
N PRO A 167 -22.71 19.86 15.20
CA PRO A 167 -21.99 18.61 15.43
C PRO A 167 -21.81 17.75 14.17
N HIS A 168 -22.81 17.71 13.30
CA HIS A 168 -22.74 16.97 12.04
C HIS A 168 -21.67 17.54 11.10
N MET A 169 -21.46 18.86 11.09
CA MET A 169 -20.37 19.49 10.31
C MET A 169 -19.01 19.01 10.79
N LYS A 170 -18.78 19.01 12.11
CA LYS A 170 -17.50 18.57 12.69
C LYS A 170 -17.20 17.12 12.33
N LYS A 171 -18.21 16.23 12.44
CA LYS A 171 -18.09 14.82 12.06
C LYS A 171 -17.85 14.66 10.55
N PHE A 172 -18.58 15.38 9.71
CA PHE A 172 -18.39 15.38 8.25
C PHE A 172 -16.96 15.77 7.87
N LEU A 173 -16.51 16.94 8.35
CA LEU A 173 -15.18 17.47 8.04
C LEU A 173 -14.05 16.60 8.60
N SER A 174 -14.24 15.94 9.75
CA SER A 174 -13.22 15.00 10.25
C SER A 174 -13.04 13.79 9.35
N MET A 175 -14.10 13.33 8.67
CA MET A 175 -13.99 12.23 7.71
C MET A 175 -13.40 12.71 6.37
N VAL A 176 -13.72 13.94 5.95
CA VAL A 176 -13.03 14.58 4.81
C VAL A 176 -11.53 14.62 5.07
N ASP A 177 -11.09 15.01 6.27
CA ASP A 177 -9.67 15.07 6.64
C ASP A 177 -8.98 13.69 6.72
N ILE A 178 -9.73 12.58 6.76
CA ILE A 178 -9.16 11.23 6.63
C ILE A 178 -8.74 10.99 5.18
N LEU A 179 -9.58 11.40 4.23
CA LEU A 179 -9.36 11.19 2.79
C LEU A 179 -8.50 12.26 2.12
N PHE A 180 -8.68 13.52 2.52
CA PHE A 180 -8.14 14.68 1.81
C PHE A 180 -7.31 15.58 2.73
N GLU A 181 -6.37 16.28 2.12
CA GLU A 181 -5.59 17.35 2.72
C GLU A 181 -5.38 18.44 1.67
N GLY A 182 -4.86 19.60 2.07
CA GLY A 182 -4.66 20.69 1.12
C GLY A 182 -3.65 21.72 1.58
N MET A 183 -3.50 22.76 0.76
CA MET A 183 -2.62 23.90 1.00
C MET A 183 -3.35 25.19 0.62
N THR A 184 -2.94 26.29 1.24
CA THR A 184 -3.41 27.63 0.87
C THR A 184 -2.24 28.58 0.74
N GLU A 185 -2.19 29.34 -0.34
CA GLU A 185 -1.22 30.42 -0.55
C GLU A 185 -1.93 31.77 -0.42
N ASN A 186 -1.30 32.71 0.29
CA ASN A 186 -1.80 34.06 0.49
C ASN A 186 -0.77 35.08 -0.02
N ASP A 187 -1.11 35.79 -1.10
CA ASP A 187 -0.20 36.73 -1.78
C ASP A 187 0.25 37.93 -0.92
N GLU A 188 -0.38 38.17 0.24
CA GLU A 188 -0.15 39.37 1.08
C GLU A 188 0.78 39.14 2.28
N ASP A 189 0.96 37.89 2.73
CA ASP A 189 1.85 37.55 3.85
C ASP A 189 3.22 37.13 3.30
N GLY A 190 4.23 37.99 3.43
CA GLY A 190 5.61 37.73 2.98
C GLY A 190 6.33 36.56 3.67
N ASP A 191 5.61 35.81 4.53
CA ASP A 191 5.97 34.55 5.15
C ASP A 191 4.94 33.47 4.74
N SER A 192 4.85 33.15 3.44
CA SER A 192 4.07 31.99 2.99
C SER A 192 4.86 30.71 3.32
N HIS A 193 4.64 30.16 4.51
CA HIS A 193 4.95 28.75 4.71
C HIS A 193 3.90 27.93 3.96
N ASP A 194 4.35 27.25 2.89
CA ASP A 194 3.59 26.25 2.11
C ASP A 194 3.26 25.02 2.96
N ASP A 195 2.47 25.24 4.01
CA ASP A 195 2.14 24.21 4.99
C ASP A 195 0.92 23.41 4.53
N ILE A 196 1.08 22.08 4.54
CA ILE A 196 -0.04 21.17 4.33
C ILE A 196 -0.98 21.28 5.53
N ILE A 197 -2.23 21.65 5.27
CA ILE A 197 -3.28 21.81 6.26
C ILE A 197 -4.46 20.87 5.98
N LYS A 198 -5.29 20.69 7.01
CA LYS A 198 -6.54 19.94 6.92
C LYS A 198 -7.55 20.67 6.04
N VAL A 199 -8.35 19.93 5.27
CA VAL A 199 -9.45 20.49 4.47
C VAL A 199 -10.51 21.10 5.37
N SER A 200 -10.71 20.58 6.57
CA SER A 200 -11.58 21.20 7.57
C SER A 200 -11.18 22.63 7.93
N THR A 201 -9.87 22.92 8.00
CA THR A 201 -9.32 24.26 8.23
C THR A 201 -9.59 25.18 7.04
N ILE A 202 -9.37 24.68 5.81
CA ILE A 202 -9.67 25.41 4.56
C ILE A 202 -11.16 25.74 4.49
N ALA A 203 -12.00 24.74 4.69
CA ALA A 203 -13.45 24.88 4.66
C ALA A 203 -13.92 25.92 5.69
N GLY A 204 -13.40 25.85 6.92
CA GLY A 204 -13.73 26.78 8.00
C GLY A 204 -13.40 28.22 7.68
N LYS A 205 -12.26 28.47 7.00
CA LYS A 205 -11.82 29.82 6.62
C LYS A 205 -12.54 30.36 5.39
N LEU A 206 -12.78 29.52 4.37
CA LEU A 206 -13.12 29.98 3.02
C LEU A 206 -14.51 29.57 2.53
N TRP A 207 -15.02 28.42 2.98
CA TRP A 207 -16.18 27.80 2.34
C TRP A 207 -17.47 27.94 3.17
N LEU A 208 -17.34 27.98 4.49
CA LEU A 208 -18.45 28.13 5.43
C LEU A 208 -19.05 29.55 5.36
N LYS A 209 -20.37 29.64 5.49
CA LYS A 209 -21.11 30.90 5.70
C LYS A 209 -21.92 30.74 6.97
N ASN A 210 -21.78 31.62 7.96
CA ASN A 210 -22.50 31.53 9.24
C ASN A 210 -22.37 30.16 9.96
N GLY A 211 -21.22 29.48 9.81
CA GLY A 211 -21.01 28.15 10.41
C GLY A 211 -21.70 26.98 9.68
N GLU A 212 -22.30 27.22 8.51
CA GLU A 212 -22.94 26.21 7.68
C GLU A 212 -22.35 26.15 6.27
N ILE A 213 -22.55 25.02 5.58
CA ILE A 213 -22.24 24.88 4.16
C ILE A 213 -23.29 24.03 3.45
N SER A 214 -23.60 24.40 2.20
CA SER A 214 -24.35 23.55 1.28
C SER A 214 -23.45 22.44 0.75
N ILE A 215 -23.93 21.21 0.72
CA ILE A 215 -23.16 20.06 0.21
C ILE A 215 -22.80 20.25 -1.26
N ARG A 216 -23.70 20.78 -2.09
CA ARG A 216 -23.40 21.11 -3.50
C ARG A 216 -22.28 22.14 -3.62
N LYS A 217 -22.27 23.15 -2.74
CA LYS A 217 -21.20 24.16 -2.71
C LYS A 217 -19.87 23.53 -2.29
N PHE A 218 -19.89 22.63 -1.30
CA PHE A 218 -18.72 21.89 -0.87
C PHE A 218 -18.14 21.04 -2.02
N ILE A 219 -18.98 20.27 -2.72
CA ILE A 219 -18.58 19.46 -3.89
C ILE A 219 -17.97 20.36 -4.98
N SER A 220 -18.63 21.47 -5.31
CA SER A 220 -18.13 22.42 -6.32
C SER A 220 -16.76 22.97 -5.94
N ASN A 221 -16.56 23.36 -4.68
CA ASN A 221 -15.29 23.88 -4.20
C ASN A 221 -14.20 22.79 -4.22
N MET A 222 -14.53 21.58 -3.77
CA MET A 222 -13.60 20.44 -3.82
C MET A 222 -13.18 20.14 -5.26
N ARG A 223 -14.10 20.09 -6.23
CA ARG A 223 -13.77 19.87 -7.65
C ARG A 223 -12.87 20.97 -8.21
N GLN A 224 -13.12 22.23 -7.87
CA GLN A 224 -12.31 23.36 -8.33
C GLN A 224 -10.89 23.38 -7.76
N CYS A 225 -10.70 22.83 -6.56
CA CYS A 225 -9.40 22.80 -5.88
C CYS A 225 -8.70 21.44 -5.95
N LEU A 226 -9.38 20.40 -6.44
CA LEU A 226 -8.81 19.06 -6.53
C LEU A 226 -7.69 19.07 -7.55
N VAL A 227 -6.50 18.76 -7.08
CA VAL A 227 -5.32 18.56 -7.90
C VAL A 227 -4.78 17.17 -7.66
N GLN A 228 -3.94 16.71 -8.58
CA GLN A 228 -3.08 15.57 -8.30
C GLN A 228 -2.25 15.90 -7.05
N ASP A 229 -2.07 14.91 -6.18
CA ASP A 229 -1.24 15.10 -4.99
C ASP A 229 0.14 15.63 -5.43
N PRO A 230 0.53 16.85 -5.01
CA PRO A 230 1.83 17.42 -5.37
C PRO A 230 3.00 16.52 -4.92
N PHE A 231 2.73 15.56 -4.02
CA PHE A 231 3.66 14.61 -3.46
C PHE A 231 3.44 13.16 -3.90
N GLN A 232 2.27 12.78 -4.44
CA GLN A 232 2.01 11.42 -4.93
C GLN A 232 1.77 11.27 -6.44
N ILE A 233 2.56 10.31 -6.95
CA ILE A 233 2.53 9.66 -8.27
C ILE A 233 2.86 10.53 -9.49
N ASP A 234 4.04 11.17 -9.49
CA ASP A 234 4.89 11.17 -10.70
C ASP A 234 5.06 9.70 -11.15
N ASP A 235 4.19 9.16 -12.02
CA ASP A 235 4.64 8.13 -12.96
C ASP A 235 5.38 8.91 -14.03
N ILE A 236 6.69 9.03 -13.88
CA ILE A 236 7.44 9.61 -14.97
C ILE A 236 7.28 8.61 -16.12
N SER A 237 6.47 8.98 -17.12
CA SER A 237 6.48 8.40 -18.44
C SER A 237 7.85 8.74 -19.05
N VAL A 238 8.88 8.01 -18.63
CA VAL A 238 10.24 8.21 -19.11
C VAL A 238 10.37 7.44 -20.42
N ASN A 239 9.93 8.06 -21.52
CA ASN A 239 10.49 7.72 -22.83
C ASN A 239 11.92 8.30 -23.00
N THR A 240 12.45 9.02 -22.00
CA THR A 240 13.82 9.57 -22.03
C THR A 240 14.45 9.61 -20.64
N PRO A 241 15.31 8.64 -20.27
CA PRO A 241 15.96 8.61 -18.97
C PRO A 241 16.86 9.83 -18.81
N SER A 242 16.40 10.80 -18.03
CA SER A 242 17.24 11.88 -17.51
C SER A 242 18.29 11.23 -16.60
N CYS A 243 19.56 11.43 -16.96
CA CYS A 243 20.76 10.86 -16.33
C CYS A 243 20.92 11.29 -14.86
N SER A 244 20.13 10.74 -13.95
CA SER A 244 20.56 10.47 -12.57
C SER A 244 19.69 9.35 -11.96
N PRO A 245 20.29 8.27 -11.39
CA PRO A 245 19.53 7.11 -10.89
C PRO A 245 18.74 7.38 -9.59
N ARG A 246 18.80 8.59 -9.02
CA ARG A 246 18.22 8.93 -7.72
C ARG A 246 17.60 10.33 -7.75
N LYS A 247 16.27 10.39 -7.59
CA LYS A 247 15.52 11.63 -7.32
C LYS A 247 15.04 11.57 -5.87
N VAL A 248 15.57 12.46 -5.02
CA VAL A 248 15.06 12.69 -3.66
C VAL A 248 14.31 14.01 -3.71
N THR A 249 13.00 13.98 -3.49
CA THR A 249 12.22 15.21 -3.31
C THR A 249 12.37 15.64 -1.85
N SER A 250 13.13 16.71 -1.63
CA SER A 250 13.25 17.32 -0.30
C SER A 250 12.01 18.14 -0.02
N LEU A 251 11.15 17.62 0.85
CA LEU A 251 10.14 18.44 1.52
C LEU A 251 10.55 18.50 2.98
N ALA A 252 10.57 19.71 3.53
CA ALA A 252 10.83 19.92 4.93
C ALA A 252 9.87 19.04 5.76
N GLY A 253 10.41 18.30 6.75
CA GLY A 253 9.61 17.48 7.66
C GLY A 253 9.40 16.00 7.29
N ALA A 254 8.37 15.39 7.89
CA ALA A 254 8.14 13.94 8.04
C ALA A 254 7.60 13.21 6.79
N ARG A 255 7.66 13.81 5.60
CA ARG A 255 7.06 13.28 4.35
C ARG A 255 8.08 13.14 3.22
N ARG A 256 9.27 12.62 3.53
CA ARG A 256 10.32 12.44 2.53
C ARG A 256 9.96 11.31 1.57
N LYS A 257 9.86 11.62 0.28
CA LYS A 257 9.73 10.63 -0.79
C LYS A 257 11.07 10.43 -1.48
N VAL A 258 11.44 9.18 -1.68
CA VAL A 258 12.69 8.80 -2.33
C VAL A 258 12.37 7.87 -3.48
N THR A 259 12.76 8.25 -4.69
CA THR A 259 12.62 7.41 -5.87
C THR A 259 14.00 6.96 -6.33
N VAL A 260 14.20 5.65 -6.36
CA VAL A 260 15.41 5.02 -6.89
C VAL A 260 15.05 4.32 -8.18
N SER A 261 15.77 4.64 -9.25
CA SER A 261 15.50 4.05 -10.56
C SER A 261 16.75 3.66 -11.33
N GLY A 262 16.63 2.64 -12.19
CA GLY A 262 17.67 2.29 -13.17
C GLY A 262 19.00 1.85 -12.56
N TRP A 263 19.00 1.10 -11.45
CA TRP A 263 20.24 0.51 -10.91
C TRP A 263 20.62 -0.75 -11.70
N GLU A 264 21.91 -0.96 -11.91
CA GLU A 264 22.39 -2.01 -12.84
C GLU A 264 23.12 -3.18 -12.16
N ARG A 265 23.63 -2.98 -10.94
CA ARG A 265 24.38 -4.01 -10.22
C ARG A 265 23.88 -4.10 -8.79
N PHE A 266 24.60 -3.45 -7.89
CA PHE A 266 24.34 -3.46 -6.47
C PHE A 266 23.90 -2.07 -6.01
N GLN A 267 22.82 -2.00 -5.22
CA GLN A 267 22.35 -0.73 -4.64
C GLN A 267 22.12 -0.89 -3.13
N LEU A 268 22.80 -0.06 -2.34
CA LEU A 268 22.65 0.02 -0.88
C LEU A 268 22.25 1.43 -0.47
N LEU A 269 21.14 1.57 0.26
CA LEU A 269 20.66 2.83 0.82
C LEU A 269 21.09 2.98 2.28
N SER A 270 22.40 3.05 2.54
CA SER A 270 22.94 3.04 3.92
C SER A 270 22.89 4.37 4.66
N LYS A 271 22.55 5.50 4.01
CA LYS A 271 22.56 6.81 4.67
C LYS A 271 21.33 7.01 5.57
N PRO A 272 21.47 7.54 6.81
CA PRO A 272 20.34 7.78 7.72
C PRO A 272 19.24 8.71 7.18
N VAL A 273 19.52 9.50 6.14
CA VAL A 273 18.52 10.33 5.46
C VAL A 273 17.37 9.52 4.85
N TYR A 274 17.58 8.22 4.63
CA TYR A 274 16.58 7.27 4.11
C TYR A 274 15.70 6.64 5.20
N LYS A 275 15.86 7.05 6.46
CA LYS A 275 14.96 6.67 7.55
C LYS A 275 13.63 7.44 7.42
N ASP A 276 12.52 6.76 7.71
CA ASP A 276 11.16 7.34 7.66
C ASP A 276 10.72 7.87 6.29
N VAL A 277 11.23 7.28 5.21
CA VAL A 277 10.85 7.71 3.85
C VAL A 277 9.70 6.88 3.30
N HIS A 278 8.97 7.46 2.36
CA HIS A 278 8.14 6.75 1.39
C HIS A 278 9.04 6.39 0.20
N LEU A 279 9.41 5.11 0.09
CA LEU A 279 10.39 4.64 -0.88
C LEU A 279 9.70 4.10 -2.13
N ARG A 280 10.09 4.58 -3.31
CA ARG A 280 9.71 4.02 -4.61
C ARG A 280 10.94 3.45 -5.30
N ILE A 281 10.85 2.20 -5.73
CA ILE A 281 11.90 1.46 -6.43
C ILE A 281 11.35 1.10 -7.80
N LEU A 282 12.03 1.56 -8.86
CA LEU A 282 11.64 1.32 -10.25
C LEU A 282 12.82 0.78 -11.05
N SER A 283 12.67 -0.33 -11.76
CA SER A 283 13.71 -0.75 -12.70
C SER A 283 13.10 -1.29 -13.96
N ASN A 284 13.45 -0.74 -15.12
CA ASN A 284 13.14 -1.35 -16.41
C ASN A 284 14.28 -2.22 -16.95
N LYS A 285 15.30 -2.48 -16.13
CA LYS A 285 16.51 -3.21 -16.53
C LYS A 285 16.33 -4.70 -16.30
N THR A 286 16.88 -5.49 -17.22
CA THR A 286 16.69 -6.95 -17.27
C THR A 286 17.67 -7.73 -16.39
N GLN A 287 18.70 -7.08 -15.83
CA GLN A 287 19.67 -7.72 -14.94
C GLN A 287 20.09 -6.72 -13.87
N SER A 288 19.67 -6.97 -12.62
CA SER A 288 20.18 -6.25 -11.45
C SER A 288 20.63 -7.28 -10.41
N SER A 289 21.75 -7.06 -9.72
CA SER A 289 22.31 -8.11 -8.85
C SER A 289 21.68 -8.11 -7.45
N MET A 290 21.54 -6.95 -6.81
CA MET A 290 21.00 -6.88 -5.44
C MET A 290 20.60 -5.46 -5.03
N PHE A 291 19.49 -5.33 -4.30
CA PHE A 291 18.99 -4.05 -3.77
C PHE A 291 18.75 -4.13 -2.26
N ILE A 292 19.31 -3.21 -1.48
CA ILE A 292 19.29 -3.25 -0.01
C ILE A 292 18.92 -1.90 0.59
N VAL A 293 17.93 -1.94 1.47
CA VAL A 293 17.45 -0.81 2.28
C VAL A 293 17.46 -1.24 3.75
N PRO A 294 18.45 -0.83 4.55
CA PRO A 294 18.51 -1.24 5.96
C PRO A 294 17.61 -0.43 6.88
N TRP A 295 17.30 0.82 6.51
CA TRP A 295 16.55 1.75 7.36
C TRP A 295 15.05 1.49 7.30
N ARG A 296 14.35 1.74 8.41
CA ARG A 296 12.90 1.65 8.43
C ARG A 296 12.25 2.67 7.49
N CYS A 297 11.18 2.24 6.82
CA CYS A 297 10.40 3.04 5.88
C CYS A 297 8.98 3.27 6.41
N ARG A 298 8.30 4.32 5.90
CA ARG A 298 6.86 4.50 6.14
C ARG A 298 6.04 3.64 5.20
N SER A 299 6.39 3.65 3.91
CA SER A 299 5.86 2.74 2.89
C SER A 299 6.91 2.43 1.84
N ILE A 300 6.74 1.32 1.12
CA ILE A 300 7.60 0.93 0.00
C ILE A 300 6.75 0.51 -1.20
N ILE A 301 7.07 1.04 -2.37
CA ILE A 301 6.52 0.59 -3.65
C ILE A 301 7.68 0.08 -4.50
N VAL A 302 7.60 -1.18 -4.91
CA VAL A 302 8.52 -1.80 -5.87
C VAL A 302 7.74 -2.06 -7.15
N ASP A 303 8.26 -1.55 -8.26
CA ASP A 303 7.49 -1.49 -9.50
C ASP A 303 8.36 -1.80 -10.73
N ASN A 304 7.85 -2.69 -11.58
CA ASN A 304 8.46 -3.21 -12.82
C ASN A 304 9.82 -3.95 -12.64
N VAL A 305 10.15 -4.42 -11.43
CA VAL A 305 11.48 -5.02 -11.18
C VAL A 305 11.58 -6.46 -11.65
N LYS A 306 12.50 -6.76 -12.56
CA LYS A 306 12.70 -8.10 -13.12
C LYS A 306 14.12 -8.59 -12.87
N PHE A 307 14.26 -9.89 -12.60
CA PHE A 307 15.55 -10.56 -12.42
C PHE A 307 16.46 -9.86 -11.41
N CYS A 308 15.93 -9.61 -10.20
CA CYS A 308 16.72 -9.15 -9.07
C CYS A 308 16.88 -10.34 -8.09
N PRO A 309 18.02 -11.05 -8.08
CA PRO A 309 18.17 -12.25 -7.25
C PRO A 309 17.92 -12.04 -5.76
N ALA A 310 18.17 -10.84 -5.24
CA ALA A 310 17.96 -10.50 -3.84
C ALA A 310 17.58 -9.03 -3.63
N MET A 311 16.40 -8.80 -3.07
CA MET A 311 15.94 -7.51 -2.57
C MET A 311 15.71 -7.59 -1.06
N VAL A 312 16.42 -6.76 -0.30
CA VAL A 312 16.24 -6.62 1.14
C VAL A 312 15.65 -5.26 1.41
N LEU A 313 14.41 -5.24 1.89
CA LEU A 313 13.66 -4.05 2.18
C LEU A 313 13.62 -3.82 3.70
N GLY A 314 13.76 -2.57 4.10
CA GLY A 314 13.79 -2.19 5.50
C GLY A 314 12.45 -2.43 6.19
N PRO A 315 12.45 -2.57 7.53
CA PRO A 315 11.22 -2.70 8.31
C PRO A 315 10.25 -1.55 7.98
N THR A 316 9.04 -1.85 7.56
CA THR A 316 8.10 -0.86 7.03
C THR A 316 6.90 -0.72 7.95
N HIS A 317 6.70 0.49 8.51
CA HIS A 317 5.58 0.74 9.41
C HIS A 317 4.22 0.55 8.73
N GLY A 318 4.08 0.93 7.46
CA GLY A 318 2.85 0.80 6.70
C GLY A 318 2.88 -0.33 5.68
N SER A 319 2.39 -0.01 4.47
CA SER A 319 2.24 -0.95 3.37
C SER A 319 3.49 -1.11 2.53
N VAL A 320 3.72 -2.34 2.06
CA VAL A 320 4.67 -2.66 0.99
C VAL A 320 3.88 -3.16 -0.22
N ILE A 321 4.11 -2.56 -1.38
CA ILE A 321 3.44 -2.90 -2.63
C ILE A 321 4.49 -3.41 -3.61
N LEU A 322 4.33 -4.66 -4.06
CA LEU A 322 5.11 -5.26 -5.13
C LEU A 322 4.24 -5.34 -6.38
N ARG A 323 4.60 -4.58 -7.41
CA ARG A 323 3.87 -4.51 -8.69
C ARG A 323 4.81 -4.88 -9.83
N GLU A 324 4.38 -5.77 -10.72
CA GLU A 324 5.19 -6.20 -11.88
C GLU A 324 6.61 -6.65 -11.47
N VAL A 325 6.68 -7.34 -10.33
CA VAL A 325 7.93 -7.91 -9.80
C VAL A 325 8.04 -9.36 -10.23
N HIS A 326 9.12 -9.70 -10.93
CA HIS A 326 9.30 -11.03 -11.51
C HIS A 326 10.68 -11.61 -11.22
N ASN A 327 10.74 -12.92 -11.02
CA ASN A 327 11.97 -13.72 -10.89
C ASN A 327 12.93 -13.13 -9.83
N THR A 328 12.37 -12.86 -8.64
CA THR A 328 13.02 -12.07 -7.59
C THR A 328 12.78 -12.68 -6.22
N ALA A 329 13.78 -12.62 -5.34
CA ALA A 329 13.59 -12.92 -3.92
C ALA A 329 13.52 -11.62 -3.11
N VAL A 330 12.44 -11.43 -2.35
CA VAL A 330 12.20 -10.22 -1.55
C VAL A 330 12.17 -10.58 -0.07
N SER A 331 13.01 -9.93 0.73
CA SER A 331 13.01 -10.04 2.19
C SER A 331 12.46 -8.76 2.78
N VAL A 332 11.33 -8.84 3.49
CA VAL A 332 10.64 -7.64 4.01
C VAL A 332 9.87 -7.93 5.28
N ALA A 333 9.86 -6.95 6.18
CA ALA A 333 8.98 -6.91 7.33
C ALA A 333 8.06 -5.68 7.22
N CYS A 334 6.75 -5.87 7.31
CA CYS A 334 5.77 -4.81 7.09
C CYS A 334 4.44 -5.10 7.80
N LYS A 335 3.58 -4.09 7.99
CA LYS A 335 2.21 -4.33 8.48
C LYS A 335 1.37 -5.09 7.45
N GLN A 336 1.38 -4.59 6.21
CA GLN A 336 0.58 -5.11 5.10
C GLN A 336 1.45 -5.27 3.85
N LEU A 337 1.31 -6.41 3.17
CA LEU A 337 1.96 -6.68 1.89
C LEU A 337 0.90 -6.83 0.80
N TYR A 338 1.14 -6.18 -0.33
CA TYR A 338 0.35 -6.29 -1.56
C TYR A 338 1.22 -6.82 -2.68
N LEU A 339 0.75 -7.84 -3.39
CA LEU A 339 1.36 -8.35 -4.62
C LEU A 339 0.40 -8.19 -5.78
N TRP A 340 0.90 -7.64 -6.87
CA TRP A 340 0.11 -7.39 -8.06
C TRP A 340 0.91 -7.67 -9.34
N ASN A 341 0.36 -8.53 -10.19
CA ASN A 341 0.97 -8.87 -11.48
C ASN A 341 2.41 -9.39 -11.31
N CYS A 342 2.66 -10.24 -10.30
CA CYS A 342 3.98 -10.78 -9.98
C CYS A 342 4.12 -12.24 -10.43
N SER A 343 5.33 -12.66 -10.84
CA SER A 343 5.58 -14.07 -11.18
C SER A 343 6.90 -14.60 -10.66
N SER A 344 6.90 -15.84 -10.18
CA SER A 344 8.10 -16.50 -9.65
C SER A 344 8.83 -15.66 -8.62
N VAL A 345 8.08 -15.22 -7.59
CA VAL A 345 8.59 -14.38 -6.49
C VAL A 345 8.61 -15.18 -5.20
N THR A 346 9.78 -15.22 -4.54
CA THR A 346 9.89 -15.73 -3.18
C THR A 346 9.92 -14.58 -2.19
N VAL A 347 8.96 -14.53 -1.27
CA VAL A 347 8.87 -13.49 -0.25
C VAL A 347 9.20 -14.07 1.13
N PHE A 348 10.31 -13.62 1.71
CA PHE A 348 10.68 -13.85 3.10
C PHE A 348 10.02 -12.76 3.96
N LEU A 349 8.87 -13.10 4.54
CA LEU A 349 7.94 -12.13 5.12
C LEU A 349 7.90 -12.21 6.64
N HIS A 350 7.88 -11.04 7.27
CA HIS A 350 7.24 -10.85 8.57
C HIS A 350 6.11 -9.83 8.42
N SER A 351 4.87 -10.27 8.61
CA SER A 351 3.70 -9.38 8.63
C SER A 351 2.73 -9.74 9.75
N PHE A 352 1.95 -8.74 10.17
CA PHE A 352 0.83 -8.95 11.10
C PHE A 352 -0.44 -9.37 10.36
N HIS A 353 -0.61 -8.89 9.14
CA HIS A 353 -1.75 -9.21 8.30
C HIS A 353 -1.38 -10.19 7.18
N PRO A 354 -2.34 -11.00 6.72
CA PRO A 354 -2.18 -11.81 5.52
C PRO A 354 -1.79 -10.95 4.31
N PRO A 355 -0.86 -11.39 3.45
CA PRO A 355 -0.60 -10.72 2.19
C PRO A 355 -1.84 -10.75 1.29
N ILE A 356 -2.05 -9.68 0.53
CA ILE A 356 -3.12 -9.57 -0.47
C ILE A 356 -2.51 -9.76 -1.86
N VAL A 357 -3.06 -10.67 -2.66
CA VAL A 357 -2.48 -11.14 -3.92
C VAL A 357 -3.49 -11.07 -5.04
N ARG A 358 -3.06 -10.57 -6.21
CA ARG A 358 -3.82 -10.60 -7.45
C ARG A 358 -2.93 -10.63 -8.70
N LEU A 359 -3.39 -11.31 -9.74
CA LEU A 359 -2.73 -11.54 -11.03
C LEU A 359 -1.33 -12.13 -10.86
N CYS A 360 -1.14 -12.99 -9.88
CA CYS A 360 0.16 -13.54 -9.54
C CYS A 360 0.28 -15.04 -9.86
N SER A 361 1.49 -15.47 -10.20
CA SER A 361 1.83 -16.87 -10.46
C SER A 361 3.11 -17.27 -9.73
N ASP A 362 3.16 -18.50 -9.19
CA ASP A 362 4.36 -19.03 -8.50
C ASP A 362 4.89 -18.08 -7.40
N ILE A 363 4.00 -17.68 -6.48
CA ILE A 363 4.39 -16.90 -5.29
C ILE A 363 4.68 -17.86 -4.14
N ARG A 364 5.88 -17.74 -3.56
CA ARG A 364 6.32 -18.56 -2.43
C ARG A 364 6.56 -17.72 -1.20
N PHE A 365 5.93 -18.06 -0.07
CA PHE A 365 6.14 -17.38 1.20
C PHE A 365 7.05 -18.19 2.14
N ALA A 366 7.95 -17.50 2.81
CA ALA A 366 8.84 -18.04 3.84
C ALA A 366 8.92 -17.08 5.04
N PRO A 367 9.37 -17.55 6.22
CA PRO A 367 9.67 -16.64 7.33
C PRO A 367 10.74 -15.61 6.95
N TYR A 368 10.68 -14.43 7.54
CA TYR A 368 11.74 -13.42 7.43
C TYR A 368 13.12 -13.99 7.74
N ASN A 369 14.11 -13.72 6.89
CA ASN A 369 15.39 -14.43 6.86
C ASN A 369 16.63 -13.52 6.86
N VAL A 370 16.48 -12.25 7.24
CA VAL A 370 17.56 -11.27 7.24
C VAL A 370 17.98 -10.94 8.67
N SER A 371 19.28 -10.72 8.85
CA SER A 371 19.90 -10.21 10.07
C SER A 371 20.92 -9.14 9.67
N TYR A 372 21.04 -8.06 10.45
CA TYR A 372 22.13 -7.08 10.40
C TYR A 372 22.14 -6.26 11.69
N GLU A 373 23.29 -5.65 12.00
CA GLU A 373 23.44 -4.75 13.14
C GLU A 373 22.40 -3.61 13.06
N GLY A 374 21.65 -3.40 14.15
CA GLY A 374 20.62 -2.36 14.23
C GLY A 374 19.22 -2.77 13.78
N ILE A 375 19.02 -3.99 13.26
CA ILE A 375 17.71 -4.41 12.71
C ILE A 375 16.61 -4.45 13.76
N GLU A 376 16.92 -4.80 15.01
CA GLU A 376 15.92 -4.89 16.09
C GLU A 376 15.40 -3.52 16.50
N GLU A 377 16.27 -2.51 16.54
CA GLU A 377 15.89 -1.13 16.81
C GLU A 377 14.98 -0.59 15.70
N GLU A 378 15.29 -0.90 14.44
CA GLU A 378 14.46 -0.51 13.29
C GLU A 378 13.11 -1.26 13.27
N MET A 379 13.09 -2.57 13.60
CA MET A 379 11.86 -3.35 13.77
C MET A 379 10.99 -2.81 14.90
N MET A 380 11.59 -2.47 16.04
CA MET A 380 10.88 -1.89 17.18
C MET A 380 10.28 -0.53 16.82
N ALA A 381 11.06 0.34 16.19
CA ALA A 381 10.61 1.66 15.79
C ALA A 381 9.57 1.64 14.64
N ALA A 382 9.53 0.57 13.85
CA ALA A 382 8.48 0.33 12.86
C ALA A 382 7.21 -0.32 13.46
N GLY A 383 7.23 -0.68 14.75
CA GLY A 383 6.12 -1.38 15.40
C GLY A 383 6.02 -2.88 15.04
N LEU A 384 7.06 -3.46 14.44
CA LEU A 384 7.11 -4.83 13.91
C LEU A 384 7.82 -5.81 14.85
N ARG A 385 7.82 -5.54 16.17
CA ARG A 385 8.50 -6.41 17.14
C ARG A 385 7.74 -7.72 17.28
N CYS A 386 8.45 -8.83 17.14
CA CYS A 386 7.90 -10.16 17.38
C CYS A 386 8.88 -11.07 18.13
N TYR A 387 8.35 -12.08 18.80
CA TYR A 387 9.13 -13.15 19.42
C TYR A 387 9.45 -14.28 18.44
N GLN A 388 8.64 -14.43 17.39
CA GLN A 388 8.79 -15.48 16.39
C GLN A 388 8.29 -15.02 15.02
N TYR A 389 9.09 -15.21 13.98
CA TYR A 389 8.71 -15.07 12.59
C TYR A 389 7.87 -16.28 12.18
N LYS A 390 6.64 -16.01 11.74
CA LYS A 390 5.71 -17.02 11.26
C LYS A 390 5.67 -16.96 9.74
N THR A 391 5.64 -18.12 9.09
CA THR A 391 5.26 -18.18 7.68
C THR A 391 3.79 -17.77 7.52
N PRO A 392 3.46 -16.90 6.56
CA PRO A 392 2.08 -16.64 6.18
C PRO A 392 1.39 -17.95 5.78
N LYS A 393 0.40 -18.38 6.56
CA LYS A 393 -0.40 -19.60 6.27
C LYS A 393 -1.60 -19.32 5.38
N HIS A 394 -2.01 -18.06 5.34
CA HIS A 394 -3.18 -17.54 4.61
C HIS A 394 -2.73 -16.33 3.81
N ALA A 395 -3.22 -16.22 2.59
CA ALA A 395 -3.11 -15.05 1.74
C ALA A 395 -4.52 -14.72 1.23
N VAL A 396 -4.86 -13.43 1.19
CA VAL A 396 -6.12 -12.98 0.61
C VAL A 396 -5.92 -12.90 -0.89
N VAL A 397 -6.38 -13.91 -1.60
CA VAL A 397 -6.27 -14.02 -3.05
C VAL A 397 -7.54 -13.47 -3.70
N LEU A 398 -7.40 -12.44 -4.54
CA LEU A 398 -8.55 -11.75 -5.15
C LEU A 398 -9.01 -12.35 -6.49
N ASP A 399 -8.30 -13.34 -7.01
CA ASP A 399 -8.53 -13.98 -8.31
C ASP A 399 -8.01 -15.43 -8.32
N ASP A 400 -7.61 -15.96 -9.48
CA ASP A 400 -7.08 -17.32 -9.62
C ASP A 400 -5.57 -17.44 -9.29
N SER A 401 -4.98 -16.46 -8.59
CA SER A 401 -3.55 -16.49 -8.25
C SER A 401 -3.19 -17.65 -7.33
N GLU A 402 -2.08 -18.32 -7.62
CA GLU A 402 -1.57 -19.40 -6.78
C GLU A 402 -0.46 -18.91 -5.84
N THR A 403 -0.59 -19.25 -4.56
CA THR A 403 0.44 -19.01 -3.54
C THR A 403 0.80 -20.30 -2.83
N SER A 404 2.06 -20.45 -2.46
CA SER A 404 2.55 -21.63 -1.75
C SER A 404 3.57 -21.25 -0.67
N ILE A 405 3.90 -22.21 0.18
CA ILE A 405 4.92 -22.05 1.21
C ILE A 405 6.24 -22.59 0.68
N LEU A 406 7.33 -21.86 0.89
CA LEU A 406 8.66 -22.32 0.54
C LEU A 406 9.02 -23.57 1.38
N PRO A 407 9.49 -24.67 0.77
CA PRO A 407 9.99 -25.81 1.52
C PRO A 407 11.13 -25.41 2.47
N ALA A 408 11.13 -25.94 3.70
CA ALA A 408 12.17 -25.63 4.68
C ALA A 408 13.58 -26.06 4.22
N THR A 409 13.67 -27.04 3.31
CA THR A 409 14.91 -27.48 2.66
C THR A 409 15.50 -26.46 1.69
N GLU A 410 14.69 -25.54 1.16
CA GLU A 410 15.13 -24.46 0.27
C GLU A 410 15.37 -23.14 1.00
N PHE A 411 15.13 -23.10 2.32
CA PHE A 411 15.27 -21.90 3.13
C PHE A 411 16.73 -21.53 3.35
N TYR A 412 17.01 -20.22 3.31
CA TYR A 412 18.32 -19.68 3.54
C TYR A 412 18.26 -18.35 4.29
N ILE A 413 19.35 -18.02 4.99
CA ILE A 413 19.55 -16.69 5.58
C ILE A 413 20.12 -15.79 4.50
N GLN A 414 19.40 -14.72 4.15
CA GLN A 414 19.78 -13.81 3.08
C GLN A 414 21.06 -13.05 3.45
N PRO A 415 22.14 -13.19 2.67
CA PRO A 415 23.36 -12.43 2.88
C PRO A 415 23.12 -10.92 2.68
N VAL A 416 23.65 -10.12 3.60
CA VAL A 416 23.67 -8.66 3.49
C VAL A 416 25.09 -8.13 3.71
N PRO A 417 25.56 -7.13 2.93
CA PRO A 417 26.87 -6.50 3.07
C PRO A 417 26.82 -5.42 4.15
N ILE A 418 26.26 -5.77 5.30
CA ILE A 418 26.18 -4.96 6.51
C ILE A 418 26.80 -5.81 7.62
N VAL A 419 27.45 -5.15 8.57
CA VAL A 419 28.04 -5.82 9.73
C VAL A 419 26.95 -6.64 10.43
N ASN A 420 27.31 -7.86 10.78
CA ASN A 420 26.45 -8.85 11.41
C ASN A 420 27.28 -9.49 12.50
N ASN A 421 26.95 -9.23 13.75
CA ASN A 421 27.59 -9.86 14.88
C ASN A 421 26.97 -11.25 15.10
N GLU A 422 27.69 -12.16 15.76
CA GLU A 422 27.13 -13.49 16.05
C GLU A 422 25.82 -13.43 16.82
N CYS A 423 25.67 -12.40 17.67
CA CYS A 423 24.45 -12.16 18.44
C CYS A 423 23.24 -11.93 17.55
N ASP A 424 23.39 -11.23 16.42
CA ASP A 424 22.29 -10.89 15.51
C ASP A 424 21.76 -12.15 14.81
N ILE A 425 22.67 -12.99 14.31
CA ILE A 425 22.31 -14.28 13.71
C ILE A 425 21.67 -15.20 14.74
N LYS A 426 22.22 -15.28 15.97
CA LYS A 426 21.62 -16.07 17.06
C LYS A 426 20.22 -15.58 17.40
N LEU A 427 19.95 -14.28 17.30
CA LEU A 427 18.63 -13.70 17.54
C LEU A 427 17.65 -14.05 16.42
N LEU A 428 18.05 -13.92 15.15
CA LEU A 428 17.26 -14.36 14.00
C LEU A 428 16.88 -15.84 14.15
N LEU A 429 17.85 -16.71 14.43
CA LEU A 429 17.62 -18.15 14.60
C LEU A 429 16.64 -18.46 15.75
N LYS A 430 16.69 -17.70 16.85
CA LYS A 430 15.72 -17.84 17.95
C LYS A 430 14.30 -17.46 17.52
N LYS A 431 14.15 -16.51 16.61
CA LYS A 431 12.86 -16.07 16.07
C LYS A 431 12.33 -16.96 14.96
N LEU A 432 13.14 -17.81 14.31
CA LEU A 432 12.65 -18.71 13.27
C LEU A 432 11.75 -19.82 13.85
N CYS A 433 10.80 -20.31 13.05
CA CYS A 433 10.06 -21.51 13.38
C CYS A 433 10.99 -22.73 13.49
N PRO A 434 10.71 -23.70 14.40
CA PRO A 434 11.59 -24.85 14.62
C PRO A 434 11.90 -25.65 13.35
N THR A 435 10.94 -25.80 12.43
CA THR A 435 11.12 -26.53 11.18
C THR A 435 12.20 -25.88 10.31
N TYR A 436 12.08 -24.60 10.00
CA TYR A 436 13.05 -23.85 9.19
C TYR A 436 14.41 -23.76 9.86
N ARG A 437 14.42 -23.53 11.18
CA ARG A 437 15.65 -23.48 11.98
C ARG A 437 16.41 -24.81 11.93
N LYS A 438 15.72 -25.93 12.16
CA LYS A 438 16.32 -27.26 12.20
C LYS A 438 16.90 -27.64 10.84
N GLU A 439 16.17 -27.42 9.75
CA GLU A 439 16.67 -27.70 8.41
C GLU A 439 17.91 -26.86 8.09
N TRP A 440 17.90 -25.57 8.44
CA TRP A 440 19.06 -24.71 8.26
C TRP A 440 20.27 -25.14 9.11
N GLU A 441 20.07 -25.52 10.38
CA GLU A 441 21.13 -26.03 11.27
C GLU A 441 21.71 -27.37 10.76
N ASN A 442 20.85 -28.28 10.28
CA ASN A 442 21.29 -29.55 9.68
C ASN A 442 22.14 -29.30 8.43
N ALA A 443 21.68 -28.40 7.56
CA ALA A 443 22.39 -28.05 6.34
C ALA A 443 23.77 -27.46 6.67
N LEU A 444 23.86 -26.60 7.69
CA LEU A 444 25.13 -26.05 8.18
C LEU A 444 26.08 -27.12 8.74
N GLN A 445 25.56 -28.12 9.45
CA GLN A 445 26.37 -29.23 9.99
C GLN A 445 26.94 -30.10 8.87
N LEU A 446 26.14 -30.38 7.83
CA LEU A 446 26.59 -31.12 6.66
C LEU A 446 27.75 -30.41 5.95
N LEU A 447 27.70 -29.08 5.85
CA LEU A 447 28.82 -28.29 5.29
C LEU A 447 30.10 -28.35 6.09
N ARG A 448 30.02 -28.41 7.43
CA ARG A 448 31.20 -28.46 8.30
C ARG A 448 31.89 -29.83 8.28
N SER A 449 31.16 -30.87 7.88
CA SER A 449 31.66 -32.24 7.83
C SER A 449 32.24 -32.63 6.48
N ASP A 450 31.98 -31.85 5.42
CA ASP A 450 32.47 -32.12 4.06
C ASP A 450 33.65 -31.20 3.69
N ASN A 451 34.86 -31.77 3.61
CA ASN A 451 36.08 -31.10 3.11
C ASN A 451 36.37 -31.44 1.63
N GLY A 452 35.47 -32.16 0.95
CA GLY A 452 35.59 -32.56 -0.46
C GLY A 452 34.60 -31.83 -1.38
N ASP A 453 34.76 -32.01 -2.69
CA ASP A 453 33.93 -31.38 -3.73
C ASP A 453 32.44 -31.50 -3.44
N ALA A 454 31.78 -30.34 -3.42
CA ALA A 454 30.39 -30.15 -3.02
C ALA A 454 29.44 -31.12 -3.76
N PRO A 455 28.75 -32.03 -3.05
CA PRO A 455 27.54 -32.63 -3.60
C PRO A 455 26.49 -31.53 -3.83
N ASP A 456 25.40 -31.84 -4.54
CA ASP A 456 24.21 -30.98 -4.64
C ASP A 456 23.63 -30.73 -3.24
N LEU A 457 24.26 -29.80 -2.52
CA LEU A 457 23.91 -29.41 -1.18
C LEU A 457 22.57 -28.66 -1.25
N PRO A 458 21.68 -28.84 -0.26
CA PRO A 458 20.41 -28.11 -0.18
C PRO A 458 20.59 -26.58 -0.01
N ILE A 459 21.83 -26.10 0.04
CA ILE A 459 22.20 -24.72 0.34
C ILE A 459 22.64 -24.02 -0.95
N LYS A 460 22.10 -22.82 -1.21
CA LYS A 460 22.45 -22.06 -2.40
C LYS A 460 23.89 -21.58 -2.32
N LYS A 461 24.55 -21.47 -3.47
CA LYS A 461 25.96 -21.01 -3.60
C LYS A 461 26.23 -19.65 -2.93
N THR A 462 25.21 -18.79 -2.87
CA THR A 462 25.25 -17.49 -2.17
C THR A 462 25.40 -17.63 -0.65
N ASP A 463 24.74 -18.62 -0.07
CA ASP A 463 24.76 -18.87 1.37
C ASP A 463 26.10 -19.49 1.76
N LEU A 464 26.69 -20.31 0.89
CA LEU A 464 28.05 -20.84 1.06
C LEU A 464 29.09 -19.73 1.22
N PHE A 465 29.04 -18.69 0.38
CA PHE A 465 29.96 -17.57 0.47
C PHE A 465 29.75 -16.74 1.75
N TYR A 466 28.49 -16.49 2.11
CA TYR A 466 28.15 -15.77 3.33
C TYR A 466 28.60 -16.52 4.58
N LEU A 467 28.36 -17.83 4.63
CA LEU A 467 28.77 -18.70 5.73
C LEU A 467 30.30 -18.78 5.84
N LYS A 468 31.03 -18.95 4.73
CA LYS A 468 32.51 -18.92 4.74
C LYS A 468 33.03 -17.61 5.34
N GLY A 469 32.43 -16.47 5.00
CA GLY A 469 32.80 -15.17 5.57
C GLY A 469 32.45 -14.97 7.05
N LYS A 470 31.55 -15.81 7.62
CA LYS A 470 31.16 -15.77 9.04
C LYS A 470 31.81 -16.87 9.89
N ILE A 471 32.28 -17.95 9.25
CA ILE A 471 32.91 -19.12 9.90
C ILE A 471 34.44 -19.01 9.92
N SER A 472 35.03 -18.02 9.26
CA SER A 472 36.45 -17.67 9.44
C SER A 472 36.62 -16.37 10.25
N PRO A 473 36.57 -16.41 11.60
CA PRO A 473 37.12 -15.35 12.44
C PRO A 473 38.65 -15.41 12.53
N GLU A 474 39.31 -16.51 12.12
CA GLU A 474 40.75 -16.70 12.29
C GLU A 474 41.35 -17.42 11.08
N LEU A 475 42.15 -16.67 10.32
CA LEU A 475 43.44 -17.10 9.78
C LEU A 475 44.39 -15.91 9.80
#